data_AF-A0A7Y0B8W3-F1
#
_entry.id   AF-A0A7Y0B8W3-F1
#
_cell.length_a   1.000
_cell.length_b   1.000
_cell.length_c   1.000
_cell.angle_alpha   90.00
_cell.angle_beta   90.00
_cell.angle_gamma   90.00
#
_symmetry.space_group_name_H-M   'P 1'
#
loop_
_entity.id
_entity.type
_entity.pdbx_description
1 polymer ?
#
loop_
_entity_poly.entity_id
_entity_poly.type
_entity_poly.pdbx_seq_one_letter_code
_entity_poly.pdbx_strand_id
1 'polypeptide(L)'
;MVAALMLATGCMWQQQELARAEITGTWSSDDDGTLRFEADGTVVVTGLVWYGRDGEKVSECSGSGEWGVYPDDKAAHESLYTTICEGNPWRFGGSKEHPKMRRLVGDPKDGKYQTLNREER
;
A
#
# COMPACT_ATOMS: atom_id res chain seq x y z
N MET A 1 -12.02 3.56 -43.56
CA MET A 1 -11.67 2.89 -42.28
C MET A 1 -10.62 3.74 -41.61
N VAL A 2 -10.99 4.52 -40.60
CA VAL A 2 -10.04 5.35 -39.85
C VAL A 2 -9.62 4.53 -38.64
N ALA A 3 -8.38 4.06 -38.64
CA ALA A 3 -7.80 3.34 -37.52
C ALA A 3 -7.50 4.35 -36.40
N ALA A 4 -8.31 4.32 -35.34
CA ALA A 4 -8.02 5.06 -34.12
C ALA A 4 -6.98 4.26 -33.31
N LEU A 5 -5.73 4.70 -33.35
CA LEU A 5 -4.69 4.24 -32.43
C LEU A 5 -5.02 4.79 -31.04
N MET A 6 -5.63 3.97 -30.18
CA MET A 6 -5.78 4.30 -28.77
C MET A 6 -4.41 4.18 -28.10
N LEU A 7 -3.73 5.32 -27.97
CA LEU A 7 -2.56 5.43 -27.11
C LEU A 7 -3.03 5.20 -25.67
N ALA A 8 -2.76 4.01 -25.14
CA ALA A 8 -2.82 3.76 -23.71
C ALA A 8 -1.72 4.59 -23.05
N THR A 9 -2.00 5.88 -22.82
CA THR A 9 -1.26 6.66 -21.83
C THR A 9 -1.51 5.96 -20.51
N GLY A 10 -0.58 5.10 -20.10
CA GLY A 10 -0.43 4.70 -18.72
C GLY A 10 -0.27 5.98 -17.93
N CYS A 11 -1.39 6.51 -17.44
CA CYS A 11 -1.42 7.74 -16.69
C CYS A 11 -0.62 7.47 -15.43
N MET A 12 0.63 7.95 -15.43
CA MET A 12 1.36 8.26 -14.21
C MET A 12 0.39 9.04 -13.37
N TRP A 13 -0.12 8.41 -12.31
CA TRP A 13 -1.06 9.06 -11.43
C TRP A 13 -0.29 10.23 -10.82
N GLN A 14 -0.64 11.41 -11.34
CA GLN A 14 0.09 12.64 -11.14
C GLN A 14 0.00 12.96 -9.66
N GLN A 15 1.14 13.36 -9.08
CA GLN A 15 1.40 13.73 -7.69
C GLN A 15 0.38 14.77 -7.16
N GLN A 16 -0.88 14.35 -6.99
CA GLN A 16 -1.92 15.05 -6.24
C GLN A 16 -1.77 14.61 -4.79
N GLU A 17 -1.93 15.52 -3.84
CA GLU A 17 -2.09 15.11 -2.45
C GLU A 17 -3.19 14.06 -2.38
N LEU A 18 -2.79 12.85 -1.99
CA LEU A 18 -3.68 11.70 -1.87
C LEU A 18 -4.84 12.05 -0.94
N ALA A 19 -6.06 11.96 -1.43
CA ALA A 19 -7.20 12.16 -0.57
C ALA A 19 -7.27 10.99 0.43
N ARG A 20 -7.50 11.29 1.71
CA ARG A 20 -7.69 10.28 2.77
C ARG A 20 -8.70 9.20 2.34
N ALA A 21 -9.74 9.61 1.62
CA ALA A 21 -10.78 8.75 1.07
C ALA A 21 -10.28 7.70 0.06
N GLU A 22 -9.16 7.94 -0.64
CA GLU A 22 -8.60 6.99 -1.60
C GLU A 22 -7.85 5.85 -0.92
N ILE A 23 -7.32 6.11 0.28
CA ILE A 23 -6.58 5.15 1.12
C ILE A 23 -7.55 4.31 1.96
N THR A 24 -8.62 4.94 2.48
CA THR A 24 -9.57 4.29 3.37
C THR A 24 -10.23 3.09 2.71
N GLY A 25 -10.43 2.03 3.49
CA GLY A 25 -10.95 0.75 3.02
C GLY A 25 -10.11 -0.43 3.51
N THR A 26 -10.51 -1.61 3.07
CA THR A 26 -9.83 -2.87 3.38
C THR A 26 -8.88 -3.24 2.25
N TRP A 27 -7.66 -3.60 2.63
CA TRP A 27 -6.59 -4.03 1.76
C TRP A 27 -6.14 -5.41 2.19
N SER A 28 -6.10 -6.35 1.26
CA SER A 28 -5.70 -7.72 1.54
C SER A 28 -4.95 -8.37 0.39
N SER A 29 -4.26 -9.45 0.73
CA SER A 29 -3.69 -10.42 -0.19
C SER A 29 -3.94 -11.77 0.45
N ASP A 30 -4.18 -12.80 -0.35
CA ASP A 30 -4.54 -14.14 0.12
C ASP A 30 -3.53 -14.69 1.14
N ASP A 31 -2.27 -14.27 1.00
CA ASP A 31 -1.14 -14.81 1.75
C ASP A 31 -0.58 -13.87 2.81
N ASP A 32 -0.94 -12.59 2.80
CA ASP A 32 -0.14 -11.55 3.49
C ASP A 32 -0.93 -10.73 4.52
N GLY A 33 -2.18 -11.11 4.79
CA GLY A 33 -3.04 -10.52 5.80
C GLY A 33 -3.84 -9.31 5.31
N THR A 34 -4.45 -8.61 6.26
CA THR A 34 -5.42 -7.54 6.01
C THR A 34 -5.07 -6.26 6.76
N LEU A 35 -5.19 -5.12 6.08
CA LEU A 35 -5.20 -3.77 6.66
C LEU A 35 -6.53 -3.10 6.38
N ARG A 36 -7.19 -2.57 7.41
CA ARG A 36 -8.36 -1.72 7.25
C ARG A 36 -8.04 -0.32 7.74
N PHE A 37 -7.97 0.64 6.81
CA PHE A 37 -7.75 2.04 7.11
C PHE A 37 -9.09 2.77 7.23
N GLU A 38 -9.33 3.38 8.38
CA GLU A 38 -10.51 4.18 8.67
C GLU A 38 -10.25 5.67 8.42
N ALA A 39 -11.30 6.40 8.06
CA ALA A 39 -11.19 7.81 7.71
C ALA A 39 -10.72 8.67 8.89
N ASP A 40 -11.03 8.26 10.12
CA ASP A 40 -10.67 8.95 11.36
C ASP A 40 -9.18 8.81 11.73
N GLY A 41 -8.40 8.01 11.01
CA GLY A 41 -6.99 7.75 11.34
C GLY A 41 -6.75 6.43 12.04
N THR A 42 -7.78 5.64 12.32
CA THR A 42 -7.62 4.28 12.87
C THR A 42 -7.19 3.29 11.79
N VAL A 43 -6.29 2.38 12.13
CA VAL A 43 -5.97 1.20 11.31
C VAL A 43 -6.18 -0.07 12.11
N VAL A 44 -6.83 -1.06 11.50
CA VAL A 44 -6.98 -2.41 12.06
C VAL A 44 -6.20 -3.38 11.19
N VAL A 45 -5.35 -4.17 11.83
CA VAL A 45 -4.45 -5.13 11.18
C VAL A 45 -4.80 -6.54 11.63
N THR A 46 -4.95 -7.46 10.68
CA THR A 46 -5.24 -8.88 10.95
C THR A 46 -4.29 -9.76 10.16
N GLY A 47 -3.52 -10.60 10.86
CA GLY A 47 -2.64 -11.61 10.26
C GLY A 47 -1.59 -11.04 9.30
N LEU A 48 -1.16 -9.78 9.48
CA LEU A 48 -0.22 -9.15 8.56
C LEU A 48 1.13 -9.83 8.66
N VAL A 49 1.57 -10.39 7.55
CA VAL A 49 2.84 -11.12 7.49
C VAL A 49 4.02 -10.17 7.68
N TRP A 50 4.96 -10.61 8.52
CA TRP A 50 6.27 -10.03 8.68
C TRP A 50 7.32 -10.90 7.97
N TYR A 51 8.21 -10.24 7.23
CA TYR A 51 9.28 -10.92 6.50
C TYR A 51 10.63 -10.68 7.14
N GLY A 52 11.44 -11.73 7.19
CA GLY A 52 12.85 -11.67 7.56
C GLY A 52 13.69 -11.02 6.47
N ARG A 53 14.99 -10.90 6.72
CA ARG A 53 15.93 -10.26 5.78
C ARG A 53 15.98 -11.01 4.43
N ASP A 54 15.81 -12.32 4.42
CA ASP A 54 15.92 -13.12 3.20
C ASP A 54 14.58 -13.15 2.41
N GLY A 55 13.54 -12.48 2.94
CA GLY A 55 12.21 -12.38 2.36
C GLY A 55 11.30 -13.57 2.70
N GLU A 56 11.70 -14.39 3.67
CA GLU A 56 10.91 -15.47 4.24
C GLU A 56 9.88 -14.94 5.24
N LYS A 57 8.71 -15.59 5.33
CA LYS A 57 7.71 -15.28 6.36
C LYS A 57 8.27 -15.72 7.71
N VAL A 58 8.32 -14.82 8.69
CA VAL A 58 8.89 -15.11 10.03
C VAL A 58 7.88 -15.00 11.15
N SER A 59 6.86 -14.15 11.01
CA SER A 59 5.80 -14.00 12.00
C SER A 59 4.59 -13.28 11.38
N GLU A 60 3.53 -13.15 12.16
CA GLU A 60 2.35 -12.36 11.83
C GLU A 60 2.07 -11.33 12.92
N CYS A 61 1.50 -10.20 12.54
CA CYS A 61 1.11 -9.14 13.45
C CYS A 61 -0.37 -8.80 13.27
N SER A 62 -1.06 -8.58 14.39
CA SER A 62 -2.46 -8.15 14.42
C SER A 62 -2.66 -7.12 15.53
N GLY A 63 -3.62 -6.22 15.37
CA GLY A 63 -3.93 -5.22 16.37
C GLY A 63 -4.67 -4.02 15.79
N SER A 64 -4.73 -2.95 16.57
CA SER A 64 -5.27 -1.67 16.15
C SER A 64 -4.32 -0.54 16.54
N GLY A 65 -4.26 0.48 15.71
CA GLY A 65 -3.41 1.64 15.92
C GLY A 65 -3.87 2.81 15.06
N GLU A 66 -2.95 3.70 14.79
CA GLU A 66 -3.18 4.91 14.01
C GLU A 66 -2.40 4.87 12.71
N TRP A 67 -2.90 5.60 11.71
CA TRP A 67 -2.21 5.79 10.43
C TRP A 67 -2.24 7.25 9.98
N GLY A 68 -1.21 7.60 9.22
CA GLY A 68 -1.12 8.89 8.56
C GLY A 68 -0.24 8.83 7.32
N VAL A 69 -0.19 9.96 6.62
CA VAL A 69 0.68 10.18 5.47
C VAL A 69 1.88 10.97 5.96
N TYR A 70 3.09 10.62 5.52
CA TYR A 70 4.27 11.42 5.84
C TYR A 70 4.16 12.80 5.16
N PRO A 71 4.36 13.92 5.89
CA PRO A 71 4.38 15.24 5.29
C PRO A 71 5.57 15.36 4.34
N ASP A 72 5.33 15.87 3.13
CA ASP A 72 6.27 15.97 2.01
C ASP A 72 7.72 16.26 2.42
N ASP A 73 8.60 15.31 2.10
CA ASP A 73 9.95 15.65 1.69
C ASP A 73 10.07 15.25 0.21
N LYS A 74 10.70 16.12 -0.58
CA LYS A 74 10.62 16.27 -2.05
C LYS A 74 10.99 15.06 -2.92
N ALA A 75 11.03 13.84 -2.38
CA ALA A 75 11.26 12.62 -3.09
C ALA A 75 10.25 11.54 -2.65
N ALA A 76 9.46 11.12 -3.64
CA ALA A 76 8.86 9.79 -3.73
C ALA A 76 7.57 9.54 -2.92
N HIS A 77 6.44 9.65 -3.65
CA HIS A 77 5.31 8.72 -3.54
C HIS A 77 4.73 8.53 -2.13
N GLU A 78 3.69 9.32 -1.79
CA GLU A 78 2.46 8.78 -1.19
C GLU A 78 2.67 7.72 -0.10
N SER A 79 3.58 8.00 0.84
CA SER A 79 4.03 7.05 1.84
C SER A 79 3.21 7.19 3.11
N LEU A 80 2.77 6.06 3.66
CA LEU A 80 1.94 5.99 4.85
C LEU A 80 2.68 5.28 5.98
N TYR A 81 2.44 5.72 7.20
CA TYR A 81 2.88 5.03 8.41
C TYR A 81 1.69 4.42 9.16
N THR A 82 1.99 3.40 9.95
CA THR A 82 1.09 2.82 10.95
C THR A 82 1.81 2.75 12.27
N THR A 83 1.13 3.03 13.38
CA THR A 83 1.71 2.91 14.74
C THR A 83 1.65 1.48 15.29
N ILE A 84 1.11 0.55 14.50
CA ILE A 84 1.02 -0.89 14.78
C ILE A 84 1.62 -1.66 13.62
N CYS A 85 2.21 -2.82 13.91
CA CYS A 85 2.89 -3.66 12.92
C CYS A 85 3.90 -2.84 12.08
N GLU A 86 4.67 -2.00 12.78
CA GLU A 86 5.60 -1.01 12.21
C GLU A 86 6.55 -1.64 11.21
N GLY A 87 7.07 -0.89 10.25
CA GLY A 87 8.01 -1.45 9.28
C GLY A 87 8.40 -0.43 8.24
N ASN A 88 8.85 -0.89 7.07
CA ASN A 88 9.00 0.01 5.94
C ASN A 88 7.65 0.69 5.64
N PRO A 89 7.64 1.99 5.33
CA PRO A 89 6.42 2.71 4.99
C PRO A 89 5.63 2.01 3.89
N TRP A 90 4.32 2.04 4.03
CA TRP A 90 3.42 1.66 2.95
C TRP A 90 3.47 2.72 1.86
N ARG A 91 3.31 2.30 0.62
CA ARG A 91 3.18 3.16 -0.54
C ARG A 91 1.88 2.84 -1.23
N PHE A 92 1.07 3.86 -1.41
CA PHE A 92 -0.10 3.78 -2.27
C PHE A 92 0.34 3.94 -3.74
N GLY A 93 -0.38 3.31 -4.65
CA GLY A 93 -0.13 3.42 -6.09
C GLY A 93 -1.04 2.50 -6.90
N GLY A 94 -0.59 2.11 -8.10
CA GLY A 94 -1.41 1.36 -9.05
C GLY A 94 -2.24 2.28 -9.95
N SER A 95 -3.25 1.73 -10.63
CA SER A 95 -4.22 2.54 -11.39
C SER A 95 -5.42 2.88 -10.50
N LYS A 96 -6.24 3.86 -10.91
CA LYS A 96 -7.49 4.18 -10.21
C LYS A 96 -8.45 2.99 -10.12
N GLU A 97 -8.47 2.17 -11.17
CA GLU A 97 -9.29 0.96 -11.26
C GLU A 97 -8.73 -0.17 -10.38
N HIS A 98 -7.41 -0.29 -10.29
CA HIS A 98 -6.73 -1.35 -9.55
C HIS A 98 -5.62 -0.79 -8.64
N PRO A 99 -5.98 -0.06 -7.58
CA PRO A 99 -4.98 0.52 -6.70
C PRO A 99 -4.34 -0.56 -5.84
N LYS A 100 -3.13 -0.26 -5.38
CA LYS A 100 -2.25 -1.17 -4.65
C LYS A 100 -1.67 -0.47 -3.44
N MET A 101 -1.56 -1.21 -2.34
CA MET A 101 -0.86 -0.81 -1.13
C MET A 101 0.35 -1.71 -0.97
N ARG A 102 1.57 -1.17 -1.06
CA ARG A 102 2.80 -1.99 -1.06
C ARG A 102 3.88 -1.45 -0.13
N ARG A 103 4.69 -2.33 0.46
CA ARG A 103 5.90 -1.96 1.19
C ARG A 103 7.06 -2.87 0.82
N LEU A 104 8.28 -2.36 0.92
CA LEU A 104 9.49 -3.16 0.73
C LEU A 104 9.63 -4.19 1.85
N VAL A 105 10.07 -5.39 1.51
CA VAL A 105 10.32 -6.49 2.45
C VAL A 105 11.66 -7.15 2.16
N GLY A 106 12.29 -7.74 3.18
CA GLY A 106 13.62 -8.33 3.06
C GLY A 106 14.72 -7.31 2.76
N ASP A 107 15.79 -7.76 2.09
CA ASP A 107 16.87 -6.88 1.63
C ASP A 107 16.34 -5.92 0.53
N PRO A 108 16.47 -4.58 0.72
CA PRO A 108 16.03 -3.61 -0.28
C PRO A 108 16.65 -3.79 -1.68
N LYS A 109 17.85 -4.40 -1.79
CA LYS A 109 18.52 -4.67 -3.06
C LYS A 109 17.80 -5.72 -3.91
N ASP A 110 17.02 -6.59 -3.28
CA ASP A 110 16.24 -7.62 -3.96
C ASP A 110 14.95 -7.06 -4.58
N GLY A 111 14.53 -5.86 -4.16
CA GLY A 111 13.34 -5.20 -4.69
C GLY A 111 12.04 -5.97 -4.47
N LYS A 112 11.94 -6.76 -3.39
CA LYS A 112 10.74 -7.53 -3.03
C LYS A 112 9.71 -6.62 -2.33
N TYR A 113 8.43 -6.85 -2.64
CA TYR A 113 7.32 -6.09 -2.06
C TYR A 113 6.26 -7.03 -1.52
N GLN A 114 5.77 -6.73 -0.31
CA GLN A 114 4.45 -7.16 0.11
C GLN A 114 3.44 -6.23 -0.57
N THR A 115 2.47 -6.79 -1.29
CA THR A 115 1.48 -6.02 -2.03
C THR A 115 0.08 -6.47 -1.66
N LEU A 116 -0.73 -5.52 -1.20
CA LEU A 116 -2.13 -5.72 -0.87
C LEU A 116 -2.99 -5.01 -1.92
N ASN A 117 -4.13 -5.62 -2.22
CA ASN A 117 -5.13 -5.12 -3.14
C ASN A 117 -6.31 -4.58 -2.36
N ARG A 118 -6.96 -3.53 -2.87
CA ARG A 118 -8.21 -3.07 -2.29
C ARG A 118 -9.27 -4.14 -2.49
N GLU A 119 -9.99 -4.49 -1.43
CA GLU A 119 -11.14 -5.38 -1.54
C GLU A 119 -12.24 -4.69 -2.35
N GLU A 120 -12.76 -5.39 -3.35
CA GLU A 120 -13.96 -4.95 -4.06
C GLU A 120 -15.16 -5.16 -3.15
N ARG A 121 -16.00 -4.13 -3.04
CA ARG A 121 -17.18 -4.12 -2.16
C ARG A 121 -18.41 -4.68 -2.85
#